data_AF-A0A1D6GTG9-F1
#
_entry.id   AF-A0A1D6GTG9-F1
#
_cell.length_a   1.000
_cell.length_b   1.000
_cell.length_c   1.000
_cell.angle_alpha   90.00
_cell.angle_beta   90.00
_cell.angle_gamma   90.00
#
_symmetry.space_group_name_H-M   'P 1'
#
loop_
_entity.id
_entity.type
_entity.pdbx_description
1 polymer ?
#
loop_
_entity_poly.entity_id
_entity_poly.type
_entity_poly.pdbx_seq_one_letter_code
_entity_poly.pdbx_strand_id
1 'polypeptide(L)'
;MAITPRLAAIFFSLLCCRSASSLRPPNLISNSSGGVITHLPGFQGPLPFHLQTGYVEVDEDNGVHLFYYFVRSEREDSPGDDPVVLWLTGGPGCSVLTGLAYEIGPLSFDLNGYVGGLPKLVYKQDSWTKWFDKYPQFFSSPLYIAGDSYSGMIVPTVTSEIARGKEEGSQPNLNLKGYLVGNPVTDFNFDGPSRIPFAHGMGLISDEIYETAGYMMSSMWANDASVRQALGIHKGTVPSWSRCNYDIPYTNDIPSAVKYHLDVTTKGYRSLVYNGDHDMVVPFIGTQAWIRSLNFSTVDEWRPWFVDGQVAGFTRSYSNNLTFATVKGGGHTAPEYMPRQCFAMFVRWVSGDPL
;
A
#
# COMPACT_ATOMS: atom_id res chain seq x y z
N MET A 1 27.67 -32.27 -16.47
CA MET A 1 26.19 -32.28 -16.36
C MET A 1 25.84 -31.45 -15.15
N ALA A 2 25.16 -30.32 -15.37
CA ALA A 2 24.98 -29.26 -14.38
C ALA A 2 24.06 -29.71 -13.22
N ILE A 3 24.44 -29.28 -12.00
CA ILE A 3 23.84 -29.60 -10.71
C ILE A 3 22.78 -28.53 -10.40
N THR A 4 21.53 -28.91 -10.08
CA THR A 4 20.52 -28.01 -9.49
C THR A 4 19.73 -28.76 -8.38
N PRO A 5 19.59 -28.18 -7.16
CA PRO A 5 19.46 -28.88 -5.86
C PRO A 5 18.02 -29.01 -5.33
N ARG A 6 17.73 -29.93 -4.39
CA ARG A 6 16.38 -30.44 -4.12
C ARG A 6 15.93 -30.53 -2.61
N LEU A 7 15.10 -29.59 -2.06
CA LEU A 7 14.93 -29.14 -0.64
C LEU A 7 13.81 -29.78 0.27
N ALA A 8 14.05 -29.94 1.58
CA ALA A 8 13.11 -29.99 2.73
C ALA A 8 12.68 -28.58 3.21
N ALA A 9 11.45 -28.41 3.70
CA ALA A 9 10.95 -27.10 4.14
C ALA A 9 10.53 -27.10 5.62
N ILE A 10 11.12 -26.18 6.40
CA ILE A 10 10.66 -25.80 7.73
C ILE A 10 9.90 -24.49 7.59
N PHE A 11 8.65 -24.47 8.03
CA PHE A 11 7.84 -23.26 8.05
C PHE A 11 7.78 -22.74 9.50
N PHE A 12 8.33 -21.55 9.78
CA PHE A 12 8.21 -20.90 11.11
C PHE A 12 7.23 -19.74 11.11
N SER A 13 6.32 -19.71 12.07
CA SER A 13 5.53 -18.50 12.34
C SER A 13 6.35 -17.56 13.20
N LEU A 14 6.64 -16.35 12.71
CA LEU A 14 7.05 -15.25 13.58
C LEU A 14 5.79 -14.54 14.06
N LEU A 15 5.23 -14.98 15.19
CA LEU A 15 4.28 -14.16 15.92
C LEU A 15 5.05 -13.01 16.57
N CYS A 16 4.86 -11.80 16.01
CA CYS A 16 5.26 -10.52 16.59
C CYS A 16 6.74 -10.38 17.01
N CYS A 17 7.59 -9.85 16.13
CA CYS A 17 8.74 -9.08 16.60
C CYS A 17 8.41 -7.58 16.53
N ARG A 18 8.23 -6.95 17.71
CA ARG A 18 8.50 -5.52 17.85
C ARG A 18 10.01 -5.30 17.62
N SER A 19 10.34 -4.30 16.80
CA SER A 19 11.68 -3.68 16.64
C SER A 19 12.87 -4.64 16.63
N ALA A 20 13.39 -4.90 15.43
CA ALA A 20 14.54 -5.74 15.13
C ALA A 20 15.89 -5.17 15.64
N SER A 21 16.05 -5.02 16.95
CA SER A 21 17.30 -4.57 17.57
C SER A 21 17.90 -5.54 18.59
N SER A 22 17.28 -6.71 18.84
CA SER A 22 17.86 -7.71 19.76
C SER A 22 17.65 -9.18 19.38
N LEU A 23 17.37 -9.49 18.12
CA LEU A 23 17.33 -10.89 17.68
C LEU A 23 18.75 -11.47 17.73
N ARG A 24 19.03 -12.26 18.77
CA ARG A 24 20.18 -13.18 18.76
C ARG A 24 19.86 -14.32 17.77
N PRO A 25 20.88 -14.89 17.10
CA PRO A 25 20.66 -16.09 16.29
C PRO A 25 20.02 -17.17 17.18
N PRO A 26 19.01 -17.90 16.67
CA PRO A 26 18.35 -18.93 17.46
C PRO A 26 19.40 -19.95 17.90
N ASN A 27 19.56 -20.13 19.21
CA ASN A 27 20.22 -21.29 19.77
C ASN A 27 19.35 -22.49 19.40
N LEU A 28 19.69 -23.18 18.31
CA LEU A 28 19.11 -24.48 17.96
C LEU A 28 19.63 -25.54 18.94
N ILE A 29 19.32 -25.38 20.23
CA ILE A 29 19.53 -26.40 21.25
C ILE A 29 18.39 -27.41 21.11
N SER A 30 18.79 -28.65 20.88
CA SER A 30 17.93 -29.78 20.51
C SER A 30 17.02 -30.23 21.66
N ASN A 31 15.93 -29.50 21.92
CA ASN A 31 14.84 -30.02 22.74
C ASN A 31 13.48 -29.80 22.07
N SER A 32 13.35 -30.29 20.84
CA SER A 32 12.07 -30.28 20.12
C SER A 32 11.16 -31.41 20.62
N SER A 33 10.07 -31.08 21.30
CA SER A 33 8.96 -32.01 21.58
C SER A 33 8.02 -32.10 20.37
N GLY A 34 8.53 -32.56 19.23
CA GLY A 34 7.79 -32.63 17.98
C GLY A 34 7.05 -33.96 17.80
N GLY A 35 5.79 -33.92 17.37
CA GLY A 35 4.99 -35.10 17.03
C GLY A 35 4.96 -35.33 15.51
N VAL A 36 5.17 -36.57 15.08
CA VAL A 36 4.95 -36.96 13.67
C VAL A 36 3.45 -37.12 13.44
N ILE A 37 2.94 -36.42 12.44
CA ILE A 37 1.53 -36.42 12.06
C ILE A 37 1.36 -37.36 10.86
N THR A 38 0.59 -38.43 11.04
CA THR A 38 0.31 -39.42 9.99
C THR A 38 -1.07 -39.28 9.37
N HIS A 39 -1.99 -38.58 10.03
CA HIS A 39 -3.37 -38.36 9.59
C HIS A 39 -3.80 -36.94 9.93
N LEU A 40 -4.50 -36.28 9.00
CA LEU A 40 -5.11 -34.96 9.22
C LEU A 40 -6.62 -35.03 8.99
N PRO A 41 -7.45 -34.44 9.89
CA PRO A 41 -8.87 -34.26 9.62
C PRO A 41 -9.08 -33.56 8.27
N GLY A 42 -9.98 -34.11 7.45
CA GLY A 42 -10.27 -33.61 6.11
C GLY A 42 -9.40 -34.21 5.00
N PHE A 43 -8.29 -34.90 5.30
CA PHE A 43 -7.52 -35.67 4.33
C PHE A 43 -7.93 -37.15 4.36
N GLN A 44 -8.17 -37.77 3.21
CA GLN A 44 -8.61 -39.16 3.15
C GLN A 44 -7.43 -40.14 3.24
N GLY A 45 -7.35 -40.91 4.32
CA GLY A 45 -6.29 -41.90 4.54
C GLY A 45 -5.03 -41.31 5.22
N PRO A 46 -3.93 -42.08 5.28
CA PRO A 46 -2.66 -41.58 5.79
C PRO A 46 -2.06 -40.52 4.85
N LEU A 47 -1.32 -39.57 5.41
CA LEU A 47 -0.60 -38.57 4.62
C LEU A 47 0.46 -39.26 3.74
N PRO A 48 0.53 -38.91 2.44
CA PRO A 48 1.52 -39.49 1.52
C PRO A 48 2.93 -38.88 1.67
N PHE A 49 3.12 -37.99 2.64
CA PHE A 49 4.39 -37.31 2.94
C PHE A 49 4.60 -37.24 4.45
N HIS A 50 5.85 -37.08 4.88
CA HIS A 50 6.18 -36.95 6.29
C HIS A 50 5.96 -35.52 6.79
N LEU A 51 5.02 -35.37 7.72
CA LEU A 51 4.74 -34.13 8.42
C LEU A 51 5.13 -34.25 9.89
N GLN A 52 5.94 -33.32 10.37
CA GLN A 52 6.22 -33.15 11.79
C GLN A 52 5.83 -31.74 12.20
N THR A 53 5.23 -31.61 13.38
CA THR A 53 4.93 -30.32 13.97
C THR A 53 5.52 -30.22 15.36
N GLY A 54 5.76 -29.01 15.82
CA GLY A 54 6.26 -28.78 17.16
C GLY A 54 6.48 -27.30 17.44
N TYR A 55 7.12 -27.04 18.57
CA TYR A 55 7.51 -25.71 19.00
C TYR A 55 9.04 -25.62 19.10
N VAL A 56 9.59 -24.48 18.72
CA VAL A 56 11.00 -24.13 18.94
C VAL A 56 11.03 -22.87 19.78
N GLU A 57 11.74 -22.92 20.90
CA GLU A 57 12.00 -21.75 21.73
C GLU A 57 13.00 -20.83 21.02
N VAL A 58 12.65 -19.55 20.90
CA VAL A 58 13.47 -18.54 20.21
C VAL A 58 13.85 -17.36 21.11
N ASP A 59 13.24 -17.27 22.29
CA ASP A 59 13.56 -16.30 23.32
C ASP A 59 13.27 -16.91 24.70
N GLU A 60 14.32 -17.41 25.37
CA GLU A 60 14.22 -18.03 26.70
C GLU A 60 13.82 -17.00 27.77
N ASP A 61 14.29 -15.75 27.63
CA ASP A 61 14.04 -14.68 28.61
C ASP A 61 12.56 -14.26 28.62
N ASN A 62 11.89 -14.37 27.47
CA ASN A 62 10.48 -14.02 27.31
C ASN A 62 9.55 -15.23 27.09
N GLY A 63 10.08 -16.46 27.11
CA GLY A 63 9.33 -17.70 26.89
C GLY A 63 8.65 -17.78 25.52
N VAL A 64 9.28 -17.23 24.48
CA VAL A 64 8.70 -17.19 23.13
C VAL A 64 8.99 -18.50 22.41
N HIS A 65 7.92 -19.19 22.03
CA HIS A 65 7.98 -20.41 21.24
C HIS A 65 7.33 -20.19 19.86
N LEU A 66 8.03 -20.57 18.79
CA LEU A 66 7.48 -20.58 17.43
C LEU A 66 6.97 -21.97 17.11
N PHE A 67 5.72 -22.04 16.67
CA PHE A 67 5.17 -23.26 16.10
C PHE A 67 5.69 -23.46 14.67
N TYR A 68 6.00 -24.71 14.31
CA TYR A 68 6.45 -25.05 12.96
C TYR A 68 5.66 -26.21 12.34
N TYR A 69 5.59 -26.17 11.01
CA TYR A 69 5.34 -27.35 10.18
C TYR A 69 6.65 -27.73 9.49
N PHE A 70 7.07 -28.97 9.62
CA PHE A 70 8.21 -29.53 8.92
C PHE A 70 7.72 -30.60 7.97
N VAL A 71 7.84 -30.34 6.67
CA VAL A 71 7.58 -31.34 5.64
C VAL A 71 8.93 -31.86 5.17
N ARG A 72 9.18 -33.14 5.45
CA ARG A 72 10.40 -33.80 5.00
C ARG A 72 10.27 -34.09 3.50
N SER A 73 11.41 -34.06 2.81
CA SER A 73 11.52 -34.56 1.44
C SER A 73 10.96 -35.98 1.30
N GLU A 74 10.33 -36.25 0.16
CA GLU A 74 9.67 -37.51 -0.17
C GLU A 74 10.63 -38.56 -0.80
N ARG A 75 11.94 -38.30 -0.83
CA ARG A 75 12.93 -39.23 -1.36
C ARG A 75 13.02 -40.51 -0.53
N GLU A 76 12.87 -41.68 -1.17
CA GLU A 76 12.81 -42.98 -0.50
C GLU A 76 14.16 -43.44 0.11
N ASP A 77 15.29 -43.16 -0.55
CA ASP A 77 16.59 -43.78 -0.22
C ASP A 77 17.49 -42.95 0.73
N SER A 78 17.32 -41.62 0.81
CA SER A 78 18.01 -40.80 1.83
C SER A 78 17.38 -39.40 1.98
N PRO A 79 16.36 -39.23 2.85
CA PRO A 79 15.66 -37.96 3.03
C PRO A 79 16.22 -37.07 4.16
N GLY A 80 17.33 -37.46 4.81
CA GLY A 80 18.07 -36.61 5.78
C GLY A 80 19.15 -35.74 5.12
N ASP A 81 19.09 -35.70 3.79
CA ASP A 81 20.19 -35.47 2.88
C ASP A 81 19.78 -34.46 1.79
N ASP A 82 18.76 -33.64 2.09
CA ASP A 82 18.18 -32.65 1.18
C ASP A 82 18.24 -31.23 1.81
N PRO A 83 18.45 -30.13 1.04
CA PRO A 83 18.51 -28.75 1.55
C PRO A 83 17.36 -28.31 2.42
N VAL A 84 17.62 -27.47 3.41
CA VAL A 84 16.53 -26.92 4.24
C VAL A 84 16.17 -25.52 3.74
N VAL A 85 14.93 -25.35 3.27
CA VAL A 85 14.27 -24.04 3.14
C VAL A 85 13.69 -23.70 4.49
N LEU A 86 14.11 -22.58 5.04
CA LEU A 86 13.30 -21.90 6.04
C LEU A 86 12.33 -20.97 5.31
N TRP A 87 11.03 -21.30 5.36
CA TRP A 87 9.97 -20.46 4.82
C TRP A 87 9.31 -19.64 5.93
N LEU A 88 9.39 -18.32 5.77
CA LEU A 88 8.73 -17.36 6.66
C LEU A 88 7.60 -16.68 5.89
N THR A 89 6.37 -16.83 6.37
CA THR A 89 5.22 -16.09 5.83
C THR A 89 5.25 -14.63 6.29
N GLY A 90 4.81 -13.72 5.43
CA GLY A 90 4.81 -12.27 5.70
C GLY A 90 3.73 -11.76 6.68
N GLY A 91 3.12 -10.62 6.36
CA GLY A 91 2.34 -9.80 7.30
C GLY A 91 3.23 -9.14 8.37
N PRO A 92 2.66 -8.56 9.43
CA PRO A 92 3.08 -9.08 10.73
C PRO A 92 2.02 -10.03 11.27
N GLY A 93 2.43 -11.23 11.70
CA GLY A 93 1.57 -12.18 12.42
C GLY A 93 0.77 -13.15 11.55
N CYS A 94 1.08 -13.32 10.26
CA CYS A 94 0.42 -14.35 9.45
C CYS A 94 0.86 -15.76 9.89
N SER A 95 -0.09 -16.70 9.86
CA SER A 95 0.16 -18.10 10.17
C SER A 95 0.90 -18.79 9.04
N VAL A 96 1.87 -19.64 9.38
CA VAL A 96 2.57 -20.50 8.42
C VAL A 96 1.71 -21.57 7.78
N LEU A 97 0.47 -21.77 8.27
CA LEU A 97 -0.51 -22.56 7.56
C LEU A 97 -0.75 -22.02 6.13
N THR A 98 -0.55 -20.72 5.91
CA THR A 98 -0.63 -20.12 4.57
C THR A 98 0.43 -20.69 3.63
N GLY A 99 1.68 -20.75 4.09
CA GLY A 99 2.80 -21.37 3.38
C GLY A 99 2.54 -22.84 3.04
N LEU A 100 1.93 -23.58 3.98
CA LEU A 100 1.63 -25.01 3.86
C LEU A 100 0.47 -25.31 2.88
N ALA A 101 -0.58 -24.47 2.86
CA ALA A 101 -1.85 -24.81 2.20
C ALA A 101 -2.18 -23.96 0.95
N TYR A 102 -1.55 -22.80 0.78
CA TYR A 102 -1.88 -21.85 -0.30
C TYR A 102 -0.67 -21.47 -1.17
N GLU A 103 0.54 -21.61 -0.64
CA GLU A 103 1.77 -21.21 -1.34
C GLU A 103 2.50 -22.45 -1.90
N ILE A 104 3.51 -22.95 -1.19
CA ILE A 104 4.48 -23.93 -1.69
C ILE A 104 4.30 -25.34 -1.10
N GLY A 105 3.49 -25.49 -0.05
CA GLY A 105 3.29 -26.74 0.65
C GLY A 105 2.41 -27.78 -0.09
N PRO A 106 2.38 -29.03 0.40
CA PRO A 106 1.71 -30.16 -0.25
C PRO A 106 0.19 -30.19 -0.09
N LEU A 107 -0.41 -29.28 0.67
CA LEU A 107 -1.84 -29.31 0.96
C LEU A 107 -2.56 -28.18 0.22
N SER A 108 -3.84 -28.40 -0.06
CA SER A 108 -4.78 -27.36 -0.47
C SER A 108 -6.20 -27.76 -0.07
N PHE A 109 -7.15 -26.83 -0.11
CA PHE A 109 -8.55 -27.09 0.22
C PHE A 109 -9.38 -27.38 -1.04
N ASP A 110 -10.23 -28.40 -0.99
CA ASP A 110 -11.20 -28.67 -2.06
C ASP A 110 -12.34 -27.65 -2.04
N LEU A 111 -12.16 -26.56 -2.80
CA LEU A 111 -13.16 -25.49 -2.89
C LEU A 111 -14.42 -25.92 -3.67
N ASN A 112 -14.28 -26.84 -4.63
CA ASN A 112 -15.37 -27.24 -5.52
C ASN A 112 -16.25 -28.34 -4.92
N GLY A 113 -15.71 -29.17 -4.02
CA GLY A 113 -16.41 -30.26 -3.35
C GLY A 113 -17.01 -29.91 -1.97
N TYR A 114 -17.07 -28.63 -1.60
CA TYR A 114 -17.58 -28.23 -0.28
C TYR A 114 -19.10 -28.31 -0.21
N VAL A 115 -19.60 -29.22 0.63
CA VAL A 115 -21.05 -29.47 0.84
C VAL A 115 -21.49 -29.16 2.28
N GLY A 116 -20.66 -28.46 3.06
CA GLY A 116 -20.87 -28.16 4.48
C GLY A 116 -20.11 -29.10 5.43
N GLY A 117 -19.71 -28.59 6.61
CA GLY A 117 -18.94 -29.34 7.61
C GLY A 117 -17.42 -29.05 7.54
N LEU A 118 -16.60 -30.01 7.98
CA LEU A 118 -15.14 -29.86 7.92
C LEU A 118 -14.65 -29.87 6.45
N PRO A 119 -13.88 -28.86 5.99
CA PRO A 119 -13.33 -28.84 4.63
C PRO A 119 -12.44 -30.04 4.32
N LYS A 120 -12.52 -30.55 3.08
CA LYS A 120 -11.61 -31.60 2.60
C LYS A 120 -10.26 -31.00 2.19
N LEU A 121 -9.19 -31.70 2.52
CA LEU A 121 -7.83 -31.42 2.11
C LEU A 121 -7.47 -32.29 0.91
N VAL A 122 -6.86 -31.70 -0.10
CA VAL A 122 -6.36 -32.41 -1.28
C VAL A 122 -4.85 -32.28 -1.40
N TYR A 123 -4.22 -33.36 -1.87
CA TYR A 123 -2.78 -33.42 -2.06
C TYR A 123 -2.38 -32.68 -3.32
N LYS A 124 -1.56 -31.63 -3.19
CA LYS A 124 -1.00 -30.87 -4.30
C LYS A 124 0.17 -31.63 -4.90
N GLN A 125 0.03 -32.08 -6.15
CA GLN A 125 1.09 -32.80 -6.86
C GLN A 125 2.27 -31.91 -7.25
N ASP A 126 2.05 -30.60 -7.36
CA ASP A 126 3.06 -29.61 -7.77
C ASP A 126 3.61 -28.81 -6.57
N SER A 127 3.67 -29.42 -5.38
CA SER A 127 4.30 -28.79 -4.22
C SER A 127 5.81 -28.74 -4.39
N TRP A 128 6.44 -27.75 -3.76
CA TRP A 128 7.89 -27.58 -3.88
C TRP A 128 8.66 -28.70 -3.17
N THR A 129 7.99 -29.49 -2.33
CA THR A 129 8.53 -30.69 -1.67
C THR A 129 8.71 -31.89 -2.61
N LYS A 130 7.98 -31.93 -3.73
CA LYS A 130 8.04 -33.01 -4.74
C LYS A 130 9.00 -32.75 -5.87
N TRP A 131 9.41 -31.50 -6.01
CA TRP A 131 10.21 -31.07 -7.13
C TRP A 131 11.63 -31.63 -7.05
N PHE A 132 11.97 -32.60 -6.17
CA PHE A 132 13.29 -32.69 -5.53
C PHE A 132 13.92 -34.13 -5.17
N ASP A 133 14.33 -34.93 -6.18
CA ASP A 133 14.85 -36.34 -6.28
C ASP A 133 16.39 -36.52 -6.49
N LYS A 134 17.29 -35.57 -6.15
CA LYS A 134 18.72 -35.72 -6.52
C LYS A 134 19.68 -34.97 -5.58
N TYR A 135 20.51 -35.75 -4.87
CA TYR A 135 21.83 -35.46 -4.26
C TYR A 135 21.92 -35.32 -2.71
N PRO A 136 22.78 -36.11 -2.00
CA PRO A 136 22.66 -36.40 -0.56
C PRO A 136 23.84 -35.98 0.37
N GLN A 137 23.69 -35.02 1.31
CA GLN A 137 24.63 -34.76 2.46
C GLN A 137 24.32 -33.54 3.41
N PHE A 138 23.48 -33.62 4.47
CA PHE A 138 22.87 -32.40 5.08
C PHE A 138 23.15 -31.99 6.56
N PHE A 139 24.42 -31.90 6.94
CA PHE A 139 24.89 -30.84 7.89
C PHE A 139 25.73 -29.75 7.21
N SER A 140 26.30 -30.05 6.05
CA SER A 140 26.94 -29.12 5.08
C SER A 140 25.94 -28.55 4.07
N SER A 141 24.70 -28.46 4.48
CA SER A 141 23.52 -28.18 3.67
C SER A 141 23.48 -26.78 3.09
N PRO A 142 23.42 -26.57 1.76
CA PRO A 142 23.00 -25.29 1.22
C PRO A 142 21.72 -24.78 1.90
N LEU A 143 21.84 -23.75 2.71
CA LEU A 143 20.72 -23.09 3.38
C LEU A 143 20.28 -21.90 2.54
N TYR A 144 18.98 -21.84 2.26
CA TYR A 144 18.33 -20.68 1.67
C TYR A 144 17.22 -20.20 2.60
N ILE A 145 17.19 -18.89 2.84
CA ILE A 145 16.11 -18.25 3.59
C ILE A 145 15.11 -17.71 2.58
N ALA A 146 13.84 -18.05 2.73
CA ALA A 146 12.83 -17.66 1.77
C ALA A 146 11.55 -17.16 2.43
N GLY A 147 10.81 -16.34 1.70
CA GLY A 147 9.50 -15.89 2.12
C GLY A 147 8.85 -14.99 1.08
N ASP A 148 7.65 -14.51 1.40
CA ASP A 148 6.87 -13.64 0.53
C ASP A 148 6.37 -12.40 1.30
N SER A 149 6.00 -11.34 0.59
CA SER A 149 5.34 -10.16 1.13
C SER A 149 6.22 -9.45 2.16
N TYR A 150 5.75 -9.27 3.40
CA TYR A 150 6.52 -8.62 4.46
C TYR A 150 7.80 -9.37 4.85
N SER A 151 7.94 -10.63 4.45
CA SER A 151 9.21 -11.34 4.54
C SER A 151 10.32 -10.69 3.71
N GLY A 152 9.99 -9.76 2.80
CA GLY A 152 10.94 -8.83 2.20
C GLY A 152 11.73 -7.99 3.22
N MET A 153 11.19 -7.74 4.42
CA MET A 153 11.92 -7.11 5.53
C MET A 153 12.72 -8.14 6.35
N ILE A 154 12.11 -9.30 6.60
CA ILE A 154 12.62 -10.32 7.54
C ILE A 154 13.73 -11.14 6.90
N VAL A 155 13.51 -11.68 5.69
CA VAL A 155 14.42 -12.60 5.00
C VAL A 155 15.79 -11.95 4.78
N PRO A 156 15.92 -10.73 4.24
CA PRO A 156 17.23 -10.09 4.09
C PRO A 156 17.90 -9.81 5.43
N THR A 157 17.14 -9.39 6.45
CA THR A 157 17.67 -9.11 7.80
C THR A 157 18.24 -10.37 8.44
N VAL A 158 17.46 -11.46 8.48
CA VAL A 158 17.89 -12.76 9.03
C VAL A 158 19.07 -13.33 8.24
N THR A 159 19.02 -13.23 6.91
CA THR A 159 20.13 -13.66 6.04
C THR A 159 21.41 -12.90 6.35
N SER A 160 21.32 -11.57 6.55
CA SER A 160 22.45 -10.72 6.93
C SER A 160 23.03 -11.12 8.29
N GLU A 161 22.18 -11.40 9.27
CA GLU A 161 22.62 -11.83 10.61
C GLU A 161 23.31 -13.19 10.60
N ILE A 162 22.80 -14.16 9.83
CA ILE A 162 23.44 -15.47 9.64
C ILE A 162 24.80 -15.31 8.94
N ALA A 163 24.88 -14.45 7.91
CA ALA A 163 26.13 -14.18 7.22
C ALA A 163 27.18 -13.55 8.15
N ARG A 164 26.78 -12.56 8.96
CA ARG A 164 27.64 -11.93 9.97
C ARG A 164 28.13 -12.91 11.02
N GLY A 165 27.24 -13.73 11.58
CA GLY A 165 27.60 -14.75 12.57
C GLY A 165 28.65 -15.74 12.04
N LYS A 166 28.62 -16.04 10.74
CA LYS A 166 29.64 -16.87 10.08
C LYS A 166 31.00 -16.17 9.98
N GLU A 167 31.03 -14.88 9.65
CA GLU A 167 32.27 -14.08 9.64
C GLU A 167 32.89 -13.98 11.04
N GLU A 168 32.05 -13.94 12.07
CA GLU A 168 32.45 -13.86 13.49
C GLU A 168 32.79 -15.22 14.13
N GLY A 169 32.62 -16.34 13.39
CA GLY A 169 32.93 -17.69 13.90
C GLY A 169 31.91 -18.24 14.91
N SER A 170 30.70 -17.67 14.95
CA SER A 170 29.61 -18.11 15.83
C SER A 170 29.09 -19.50 15.46
N GLN A 171 28.62 -20.25 16.45
CA GLN A 171 28.02 -21.58 16.26
C GLN A 171 26.50 -21.53 16.49
N PRO A 172 25.71 -22.35 15.74
CA PRO A 172 26.14 -23.30 14.72
C PRO A 172 26.53 -22.62 13.39
N ASN A 173 27.56 -23.14 12.71
CA ASN A 173 27.98 -22.64 11.40
C ASN A 173 27.00 -23.11 10.30
N LEU A 174 26.05 -22.24 9.93
CA LEU A 174 25.05 -22.50 8.90
C LEU A 174 25.64 -22.29 7.50
N ASN A 175 25.49 -23.28 6.60
CA ASN A 175 25.97 -23.18 5.22
C ASN A 175 25.01 -22.36 4.32
N LEU A 176 24.83 -21.09 4.68
CA LEU A 176 24.04 -20.11 3.93
C LEU A 176 24.57 -19.93 2.50
N LYS A 177 23.68 -20.05 1.51
CA LYS A 177 23.98 -19.85 0.07
C LYS A 177 23.25 -18.67 -0.55
N GLY A 178 22.14 -18.23 0.04
CA GLY A 178 21.39 -17.09 -0.45
C GLY A 178 20.02 -17.00 0.15
N TYR A 179 19.20 -16.13 -0.42
CA TYR A 179 17.83 -15.91 0.00
C TYR A 179 16.92 -15.66 -1.19
N LEU A 180 15.62 -15.88 -1.00
CA LEU A 180 14.59 -15.69 -2.01
C LEU A 180 13.42 -14.91 -1.41
N VAL A 181 12.97 -13.87 -2.10
CA VAL A 181 11.78 -13.13 -1.68
C VAL A 181 10.79 -13.01 -2.83
N GLY A 182 9.58 -13.53 -2.62
CA GLY A 182 8.43 -13.33 -3.52
C GLY A 182 7.71 -12.03 -3.16
N ASN A 183 7.32 -11.24 -4.17
CA ASN A 183 6.58 -9.98 -4.03
C ASN A 183 6.90 -9.16 -2.76
N PRO A 184 8.18 -8.85 -2.50
CA PRO A 184 8.60 -8.36 -1.20
C PRO A 184 8.14 -6.93 -0.93
N VAL A 185 7.68 -6.67 0.29
CA VAL A 185 7.71 -5.32 0.86
C VAL A 185 9.12 -5.09 1.39
N THR A 186 9.78 -4.05 0.91
CA THR A 186 11.16 -3.70 1.23
C THR A 186 11.30 -2.30 1.82
N ASP A 187 10.50 -1.35 1.33
CA ASP A 187 10.50 0.03 1.82
C ASP A 187 9.21 0.73 1.35
N PHE A 188 8.44 1.24 2.31
CA PHE A 188 7.16 1.90 2.05
C PHE A 188 7.28 3.18 1.19
N ASN A 189 8.45 3.81 1.13
CA ASN A 189 8.71 4.94 0.24
C ASN A 189 8.77 4.53 -1.23
N PHE A 190 9.06 3.26 -1.53
CA PHE A 190 9.07 2.72 -2.89
C PHE A 190 7.81 1.90 -3.18
N ASP A 191 7.43 1.01 -2.26
CA ASP A 191 6.32 0.06 -2.43
C ASP A 191 4.93 0.71 -2.33
N GLY A 192 4.81 1.81 -1.56
CA GLY A 192 3.57 2.55 -1.42
C GLY A 192 3.22 3.34 -2.69
N PRO A 193 4.07 4.29 -3.13
CA PRO A 193 3.80 5.13 -4.29
C PRO A 193 3.62 4.36 -5.59
N SER A 194 4.33 3.25 -5.78
CA SER A 194 4.32 2.46 -7.02
C SER A 194 2.94 1.85 -7.34
N ARG A 195 2.05 1.71 -6.35
CA ARG A 195 0.70 1.17 -6.53
C ARG A 195 -0.17 2.04 -7.45
N ILE A 196 0.00 3.36 -7.39
CA ILE A 196 -0.78 4.32 -8.19
C ILE A 196 -0.49 4.19 -9.68
N PRO A 197 0.77 4.33 -10.17
CA PRO A 197 1.07 4.15 -11.59
C PRO A 197 0.84 2.71 -12.06
N PHE A 198 1.00 1.70 -11.18
CA PHE A 198 0.65 0.32 -11.53
C PHE A 198 -0.86 0.17 -11.79
N ALA A 199 -1.71 0.65 -10.87
CA ALA A 199 -3.16 0.55 -11.03
C ALA A 199 -3.66 1.31 -12.27
N HIS A 200 -3.09 2.49 -12.55
CA HIS A 200 -3.43 3.26 -13.74
C HIS A 200 -2.97 2.57 -15.03
N GLY A 201 -1.70 2.11 -15.08
CA GLY A 201 -1.16 1.41 -16.23
C GLY A 201 -1.87 0.08 -16.55
N MET A 202 -2.48 -0.56 -15.55
CA MET A 202 -3.29 -1.76 -15.71
C MET A 202 -4.78 -1.47 -15.98
N GLY A 203 -5.19 -0.20 -16.06
CA GLY A 203 -6.58 0.21 -16.28
C GLY A 203 -7.53 -0.10 -15.11
N LEU A 204 -7.01 -0.25 -13.88
CA LEU A 204 -7.80 -0.53 -12.69
C LEU A 204 -8.43 0.71 -12.06
N ILE A 205 -7.88 1.89 -12.35
CA ILE A 205 -8.39 3.19 -11.92
C ILE A 205 -8.54 4.12 -13.14
N SER A 206 -9.53 5.01 -13.09
CA SER A 206 -9.74 6.00 -14.16
C SER A 206 -8.71 7.13 -14.09
N ASP A 207 -8.62 7.92 -15.16
CA ASP A 207 -7.77 9.11 -15.21
C ASP A 207 -8.12 10.08 -14.08
N GLU A 208 -9.41 10.25 -13.77
CA GLU A 208 -9.84 11.11 -12.67
C GLU A 208 -9.34 10.60 -11.31
N ILE A 209 -9.39 9.30 -11.04
CA ILE A 209 -8.87 8.72 -9.79
C ILE A 209 -7.34 8.85 -9.76
N TYR A 210 -6.66 8.63 -10.88
CA TYR A 210 -5.21 8.80 -10.98
C TYR A 210 -4.78 10.24 -10.67
N GLU A 211 -5.49 11.23 -11.17
CA GLU A 211 -5.24 12.64 -10.86
C GLU A 211 -5.41 12.95 -9.37
N THR A 212 -6.43 12.38 -8.70
CA THR A 212 -6.60 12.56 -7.25
C THR A 212 -5.48 11.95 -6.41
N ALA A 213 -4.74 10.98 -6.93
CA ALA A 213 -3.57 10.43 -6.25
C ALA A 213 -2.46 11.48 -6.07
N GLY A 214 -2.48 12.56 -6.85
CA GLY A 214 -1.62 13.73 -6.66
C GLY A 214 -1.70 14.30 -5.24
N TYR A 215 -2.87 14.21 -4.56
CA TYR A 215 -2.98 14.61 -3.17
C TYR A 215 -2.15 13.75 -2.22
N MET A 216 -2.11 12.42 -2.42
CA MET A 216 -1.26 11.54 -1.62
C MET A 216 0.22 11.82 -1.90
N MET A 217 0.59 11.99 -3.18
CA MET A 217 1.97 12.30 -3.56
C MET A 217 2.43 13.64 -2.99
N SER A 218 1.55 14.65 -2.93
CA SER A 218 1.87 15.95 -2.32
C SER A 218 2.25 15.82 -0.84
N SER A 219 1.59 14.93 -0.09
CA SER A 219 1.94 14.65 1.30
C SER A 219 3.33 14.04 1.44
N MET A 220 3.67 13.05 0.61
CA MET A 220 4.97 12.41 0.64
C MET A 220 6.09 13.39 0.26
N TRP A 221 5.88 14.13 -0.83
CA TRP A 221 6.83 15.12 -1.33
C TRP A 221 7.05 16.25 -0.32
N ALA A 222 5.98 16.85 0.21
CA ALA A 222 6.09 17.98 1.14
C ALA A 222 6.65 17.59 2.52
N ASN A 223 6.58 16.30 2.88
CA ASN A 223 7.13 15.79 4.13
C ASN A 223 8.56 15.23 4.01
N ASP A 224 9.08 15.06 2.79
CA ASP A 224 10.46 14.64 2.59
C ASP A 224 11.46 15.63 3.19
N ALA A 225 12.48 15.13 3.88
CA ALA A 225 13.42 15.96 4.61
C ALA A 225 14.26 16.86 3.68
N SER A 226 14.62 16.36 2.50
CA SER A 226 15.39 17.12 1.50
C SER A 226 14.53 18.21 0.86
N VAL A 227 13.26 17.92 0.57
CA VAL A 227 12.29 18.90 0.07
C VAL A 227 12.07 20.01 1.10
N ARG A 228 11.84 19.64 2.36
CA ARG A 228 11.66 20.61 3.45
C ARG A 228 12.88 21.49 3.65
N GLN A 229 14.08 20.93 3.54
CA GLN A 229 15.32 21.71 3.58
C GLN A 229 15.42 22.67 2.38
N ALA A 230 15.12 22.20 1.17
CA ALA A 230 15.17 23.01 -0.04
C ALA A 230 14.14 24.16 -0.04
N LEU A 231 12.95 23.93 0.53
CA LEU A 231 11.92 24.94 0.73
C LEU A 231 12.18 25.89 1.92
N GLY A 232 13.28 25.70 2.65
CA GLY A 232 13.62 26.54 3.80
C GLY A 232 12.71 26.33 5.02
N ILE A 233 12.05 25.18 5.15
CA ILE A 233 11.20 24.87 6.29
C ILE A 233 12.06 24.63 7.52
N HIS A 234 12.01 25.57 8.48
CA HIS A 234 12.74 25.46 9.73
C HIS A 234 12.37 24.19 10.51
N LYS A 235 13.38 23.45 10.96
CA LYS A 235 13.15 22.25 11.79
C LYS A 235 12.46 22.63 13.10
N GLY A 236 11.42 21.88 13.46
CA GLY A 236 10.69 22.07 14.72
C GLY A 236 9.52 23.08 14.67
N THR A 237 9.32 23.81 13.57
CA THR A 237 8.18 24.76 13.47
C THR A 237 6.87 24.08 13.10
N VAL A 238 6.92 23.12 12.17
CA VAL A 238 5.77 22.34 11.72
C VAL A 238 6.14 20.86 11.79
N PRO A 239 5.38 20.00 12.47
CA PRO A 239 5.72 18.59 12.59
C PRO A 239 5.67 17.88 11.23
N SER A 240 4.55 17.99 10.53
CA SER A 240 4.33 17.45 9.18
C SER A 240 3.45 18.40 8.38
N TRP A 241 3.66 18.41 7.06
CA TRP A 241 2.73 19.02 6.14
C TRP A 241 1.45 18.17 6.08
N SER A 242 0.30 18.84 6.18
CA SER A 242 -1.02 18.28 5.89
C SER A 242 -1.74 19.23 4.96
N ARG A 243 -2.50 18.67 3.99
CA ARG A 243 -3.28 19.46 3.04
C ARG A 243 -4.34 20.31 3.74
N CYS A 244 -4.99 19.74 4.75
CA CYS A 244 -6.00 20.42 5.55
C CYS A 244 -5.80 20.04 7.02
N ASN A 245 -5.69 21.05 7.90
CA ASN A 245 -5.64 20.84 9.34
C ASN A 245 -6.95 21.34 9.96
N TYR A 246 -7.81 20.42 10.38
CA TYR A 246 -9.11 20.73 10.97
C TYR A 246 -9.05 20.88 12.51
N ASP A 247 -7.91 20.57 13.12
CA ASP A 247 -7.72 20.66 14.58
C ASP A 247 -7.31 22.08 15.04
N ILE A 248 -7.35 23.06 14.14
CA ILE A 248 -7.07 24.46 14.49
C ILE A 248 -8.25 25.04 15.29
N PRO A 249 -7.99 25.79 16.38
CA PRO A 249 -9.04 26.49 17.10
C PRO A 249 -9.56 27.63 16.21
N TYR A 250 -10.69 27.39 15.55
CA TYR A 250 -11.32 28.35 14.64
C TYR A 250 -12.77 28.61 15.05
N THR A 251 -13.12 29.88 15.22
CA THR A 251 -14.49 30.32 15.54
C THR A 251 -15.13 30.88 14.29
N ASN A 252 -16.31 30.35 13.92
CA ASN A 252 -17.11 30.86 12.79
C ASN A 252 -17.95 32.08 13.24
N ASP A 253 -17.30 33.24 13.37
CA ASP A 253 -17.92 34.50 13.83
C ASP A 253 -18.58 35.31 12.71
N ILE A 254 -18.30 34.98 11.44
CA ILE A 254 -18.93 35.58 10.26
C ILE A 254 -20.00 34.63 9.70
N PRO A 255 -21.29 34.81 10.04
CA PRO A 255 -22.35 33.92 9.57
C PRO A 255 -22.72 34.12 8.10
N SER A 256 -22.38 35.27 7.50
CA SER A 256 -22.62 35.55 6.09
C SER A 256 -21.69 36.64 5.55
N ALA A 257 -21.15 36.40 4.35
CA ALA A 257 -20.31 37.35 3.63
C ALA A 257 -21.08 38.23 2.62
N VAL A 258 -22.38 38.00 2.42
CA VAL A 258 -23.18 38.72 1.40
C VAL A 258 -23.15 40.24 1.60
N LYS A 259 -23.20 40.71 2.85
CA LYS A 259 -23.12 42.14 3.19
C LYS A 259 -21.78 42.77 2.76
N TYR A 260 -20.69 42.01 2.78
CA TYR A 260 -19.37 42.51 2.38
C TYR A 260 -19.25 42.57 0.86
N HIS A 261 -19.82 41.60 0.13
CA HIS A 261 -19.94 41.70 -1.33
C HIS A 261 -20.72 42.95 -1.75
N LEU A 262 -21.85 43.25 -1.08
CA LEU A 262 -22.61 44.48 -1.32
C LEU A 262 -21.76 45.74 -1.08
N ASP A 263 -21.06 45.81 0.06
CA ASP A 263 -20.24 46.97 0.43
C ASP A 263 -19.13 47.25 -0.60
N VAL A 264 -18.34 46.24 -0.98
CA VAL A 264 -17.21 46.45 -1.91
C VAL A 264 -17.67 46.75 -3.34
N THR A 265 -18.74 46.10 -3.82
CA THR A 265 -19.28 46.38 -5.16
C THR A 265 -19.95 47.75 -5.24
N THR A 266 -20.60 48.22 -4.16
CA THR A 266 -21.17 49.58 -4.09
C THR A 266 -20.11 50.67 -4.05
N LYS A 267 -18.91 50.36 -3.54
CA LYS A 267 -17.72 51.23 -3.61
C LYS A 267 -17.06 51.26 -4.99
N GLY A 268 -17.57 50.49 -5.96
CA GLY A 268 -17.11 50.49 -7.35
C GLY A 268 -16.02 49.47 -7.67
N TYR A 269 -15.60 48.63 -6.70
CA TYR A 269 -14.61 47.59 -6.95
C TYR A 269 -15.16 46.50 -7.88
N ARG A 270 -14.47 46.26 -8.99
CA ARG A 270 -14.79 45.18 -9.94
C ARG A 270 -14.69 43.83 -9.24
N SER A 271 -15.68 42.97 -9.47
CA SER A 271 -15.75 41.64 -8.88
C SER A 271 -16.01 40.57 -9.95
N LEU A 272 -15.21 39.50 -9.96
CA LEU A 272 -15.52 38.27 -10.68
C LEU A 272 -15.90 37.20 -9.66
N VAL A 273 -17.10 36.67 -9.78
CA VAL A 273 -17.56 35.51 -9.01
C VAL A 273 -17.72 34.35 -9.98
N TYR A 274 -17.12 33.21 -9.70
CA TYR A 274 -17.25 32.05 -10.58
C TYR A 274 -17.42 30.74 -9.82
N ASN A 275 -18.03 29.76 -10.48
CA ASN A 275 -18.20 28.39 -9.99
C ASN A 275 -17.85 27.38 -11.10
N GLY A 276 -17.27 26.25 -10.74
CA GLY A 276 -17.38 25.05 -11.57
C GLY A 276 -18.83 24.56 -11.57
N ASP A 277 -19.39 24.22 -12.72
CA ASP A 277 -20.80 23.81 -12.81
C ASP A 277 -21.08 22.36 -12.36
N HIS A 278 -20.03 21.59 -12.03
CA HIS A 278 -20.13 20.27 -11.42
C HIS A 278 -19.81 20.27 -9.91
N ASP A 279 -19.59 21.43 -9.30
CA ASP A 279 -19.38 21.53 -7.85
C ASP A 279 -20.67 21.25 -7.06
N MET A 280 -20.65 20.20 -6.24
CA MET A 280 -21.73 19.87 -5.32
C MET A 280 -21.53 20.40 -3.90
N VAL A 281 -20.31 20.81 -3.52
CA VAL A 281 -20.02 21.39 -2.20
C VAL A 281 -20.55 22.82 -2.15
N VAL A 282 -20.31 23.62 -3.21
CA VAL A 282 -20.85 24.97 -3.37
C VAL A 282 -21.47 25.14 -4.76
N PRO A 283 -22.69 24.62 -4.99
CA PRO A 283 -23.33 24.67 -6.30
C PRO A 283 -23.55 26.10 -6.80
N PHE A 284 -23.30 26.31 -8.10
CA PHE A 284 -23.40 27.65 -8.73
C PHE A 284 -24.78 28.31 -8.55
N ILE A 285 -25.84 27.52 -8.41
CA ILE A 285 -27.20 28.01 -8.16
C ILE A 285 -27.33 28.75 -6.82
N GLY A 286 -26.56 28.35 -5.80
CA GLY A 286 -26.48 29.03 -4.51
C GLY A 286 -25.77 30.39 -4.64
N THR A 287 -24.70 30.42 -5.45
CA THR A 287 -24.00 31.66 -5.78
C THR A 287 -24.90 32.66 -6.50
N GLN A 288 -25.64 32.20 -7.51
CA GLN A 288 -26.62 33.03 -8.20
C GLN A 288 -27.71 33.55 -7.27
N ALA A 289 -28.15 32.76 -6.28
CA ALA A 289 -29.18 33.18 -5.34
C ALA A 289 -28.74 34.37 -4.48
N TRP A 290 -27.52 34.36 -3.93
CA TRP A 290 -27.04 35.51 -3.15
C TRP A 290 -26.66 36.70 -4.03
N ILE A 291 -26.19 36.50 -5.27
CA ILE A 291 -25.97 37.62 -6.19
C ILE A 291 -27.30 38.32 -6.51
N ARG A 292 -28.38 37.54 -6.72
CA ARG A 292 -29.72 38.10 -6.92
C ARG A 292 -30.21 38.89 -5.71
N SER A 293 -29.86 38.49 -4.49
CA SER A 293 -30.25 39.23 -3.27
C SER A 293 -29.58 40.59 -3.12
N LEU A 294 -28.50 40.87 -3.88
CA LEU A 294 -27.89 42.21 -3.95
C LEU A 294 -28.73 43.22 -4.74
N ASN A 295 -29.71 42.77 -5.52
CA ASN A 295 -30.63 43.62 -6.28
C ASN A 295 -29.96 44.59 -7.27
N PHE A 296 -28.84 44.18 -7.89
CA PHE A 296 -28.21 44.94 -8.98
C PHE A 296 -28.92 44.68 -10.31
N SER A 297 -28.97 45.70 -11.17
CA SER A 297 -29.55 45.56 -12.51
C SER A 297 -28.62 44.75 -13.41
N THR A 298 -29.18 43.85 -14.22
CA THR A 298 -28.42 43.14 -15.26
C THR A 298 -27.95 44.12 -16.34
N VAL A 299 -26.69 44.03 -16.76
CA VAL A 299 -26.08 44.83 -17.84
C VAL A 299 -25.79 43.98 -19.07
N ASP A 300 -25.40 42.72 -18.87
CA ASP A 300 -25.19 41.74 -19.94
C ASP A 300 -25.96 40.47 -19.60
N GLU A 301 -26.83 40.03 -20.50
CA GLU A 301 -27.72 38.91 -20.28
C GLU A 301 -26.97 37.58 -20.19
N TRP A 302 -27.63 36.55 -19.64
CA TRP A 302 -27.02 35.23 -19.49
C TRP A 302 -26.68 34.62 -20.85
N ARG A 303 -25.39 34.43 -21.12
CA ARG A 303 -24.88 33.97 -22.42
C ARG A 303 -23.69 33.03 -22.26
N PRO A 304 -23.41 32.17 -23.25
CA PRO A 304 -22.18 31.38 -23.25
C PRO A 304 -20.95 32.28 -23.41
N TRP A 305 -19.83 31.83 -22.85
CA TRP A 305 -18.48 32.35 -23.14
C TRP A 305 -17.60 31.22 -23.67
N PHE A 306 -16.57 31.58 -24.44
CA PHE A 306 -15.88 30.61 -25.30
C PHE A 306 -14.36 30.63 -25.14
N VAL A 307 -13.77 29.44 -25.20
CA VAL A 307 -12.31 29.24 -25.26
C VAL A 307 -12.06 28.25 -26.41
N ASP A 308 -11.24 28.66 -27.38
CA ASP A 308 -10.90 27.87 -28.58
C ASP A 308 -12.12 27.34 -29.37
N GLY A 309 -13.16 28.17 -29.48
CA GLY A 309 -14.39 27.83 -30.20
C GLY A 309 -15.34 26.88 -29.47
N GLN A 310 -15.01 26.46 -28.24
CA GLN A 310 -15.87 25.63 -27.40
C GLN A 310 -16.50 26.46 -26.27
N VAL A 311 -17.72 26.09 -25.88
CA VAL A 311 -18.40 26.72 -24.72
C VAL A 311 -17.61 26.38 -23.46
N ALA A 312 -16.99 27.39 -22.86
CA ALA A 312 -16.23 27.27 -21.63
C ALA A 312 -17.12 27.44 -20.39
N GLY A 313 -18.33 27.96 -20.56
CA GLY A 313 -19.36 28.09 -19.54
C GLY A 313 -20.34 29.20 -19.91
N PHE A 314 -21.00 29.78 -18.91
CA PHE A 314 -21.96 30.86 -19.10
C PHE A 314 -21.63 32.05 -18.20
N THR A 315 -21.96 33.26 -18.65
CA THR A 315 -21.64 34.50 -17.95
C THR A 315 -22.80 35.48 -17.97
N ARG A 316 -22.84 36.38 -16.99
CA ARG A 316 -23.75 37.54 -16.88
C ARG A 316 -23.05 38.65 -16.10
N SER A 317 -23.33 39.91 -16.45
CA SER A 317 -22.78 41.08 -15.75
C SER A 317 -23.88 41.97 -15.17
N TYR A 318 -23.54 42.70 -14.10
CA TYR A 318 -24.45 43.56 -13.32
C TYR A 318 -23.92 44.99 -13.20
N SER A 319 -24.80 45.95 -12.89
CA SER A 319 -24.56 47.40 -12.84
C SER A 319 -23.45 47.86 -11.91
N ASN A 320 -23.10 47.05 -10.91
CA ASN A 320 -22.10 47.37 -9.88
C ASN A 320 -20.76 46.68 -10.15
N ASN A 321 -20.38 46.57 -11.43
CA ASN A 321 -19.12 45.98 -11.86
C ASN A 321 -18.91 44.53 -11.38
N LEU A 322 -20.01 43.79 -11.18
CA LEU A 322 -19.99 42.38 -10.82
C LEU A 322 -20.23 41.53 -12.07
N THR A 323 -19.33 40.59 -12.33
CA THR A 323 -19.47 39.56 -13.35
C THR A 323 -19.61 38.20 -12.66
N PHE A 324 -20.60 37.43 -13.06
CA PHE A 324 -20.76 36.04 -12.64
C PHE A 324 -20.50 35.11 -13.82
N ALA A 325 -19.69 34.06 -13.62
CA ALA A 325 -19.40 33.06 -14.64
C ALA A 325 -19.47 31.62 -14.10
N THR A 326 -19.93 30.68 -14.91
CA THR A 326 -19.68 29.25 -14.68
C THR A 326 -18.51 28.78 -15.52
N VAL A 327 -17.82 27.73 -15.05
CA VAL A 327 -16.81 26.99 -15.80
C VAL A 327 -17.35 25.59 -16.05
N LYS A 328 -17.65 25.29 -17.32
CA LYS A 328 -18.26 24.02 -17.75
C LYS A 328 -17.32 22.85 -17.51
N GLY A 329 -17.79 21.82 -16.80
CA GLY A 329 -17.00 20.66 -16.41
C GLY A 329 -16.11 20.89 -15.19
N GLY A 330 -16.11 22.08 -14.61
CA GLY A 330 -15.31 22.40 -13.42
C GLY A 330 -15.95 21.83 -12.14
N GLY A 331 -15.13 21.23 -11.26
CA GLY A 331 -15.51 20.89 -9.89
C GLY A 331 -15.37 22.05 -8.90
N HIS A 332 -15.23 21.72 -7.61
CA HIS A 332 -15.07 22.72 -6.53
C HIS A 332 -13.86 23.63 -6.74
N THR A 333 -12.73 23.03 -7.10
CA THR A 333 -11.50 23.67 -7.54
C THR A 333 -11.47 23.73 -9.07
N ALA A 334 -12.33 24.55 -9.69
CA ALA A 334 -12.46 24.61 -11.15
C ALA A 334 -11.13 24.66 -11.95
N PRO A 335 -10.07 25.38 -11.50
CA PRO A 335 -8.76 25.37 -12.19
C PRO A 335 -8.03 24.02 -12.22
N GLU A 336 -8.36 23.09 -11.32
CA GLU A 336 -7.81 21.73 -11.32
C GLU A 336 -8.35 20.91 -12.49
N TYR A 337 -9.66 21.04 -12.74
CA TYR A 337 -10.36 20.29 -13.79
C TYR A 337 -10.28 20.98 -15.16
N MET A 338 -10.37 22.31 -15.17
CA MET A 338 -10.47 23.13 -16.39
C MET A 338 -9.42 24.26 -16.40
N PRO A 339 -8.11 23.95 -16.30
CA PRO A 339 -7.05 24.96 -16.12
C PRO A 339 -7.00 25.99 -17.26
N ARG A 340 -7.20 25.54 -18.51
CA ARG A 340 -7.15 26.42 -19.69
C ARG A 340 -8.29 27.44 -19.69
N GLN A 341 -9.49 27.01 -19.36
CA GLN A 341 -10.69 27.85 -19.29
C GLN A 341 -10.57 28.84 -18.12
N CYS A 342 -10.15 28.38 -16.94
CA CYS A 342 -9.92 29.24 -15.79
C CYS A 342 -8.83 30.28 -16.06
N PHE A 343 -7.73 29.91 -16.73
CA PHE A 343 -6.68 30.85 -17.12
C PHE A 343 -7.18 31.90 -18.11
N ALA A 344 -7.91 31.49 -19.16
CA ALA A 344 -8.48 32.42 -20.13
C ALA A 344 -9.47 33.40 -19.47
N MET A 345 -10.34 32.91 -18.57
CA MET A 345 -11.26 33.74 -17.78
C MET A 345 -10.51 34.75 -16.93
N PHE A 346 -9.46 34.33 -16.22
CA PHE A 346 -8.62 35.21 -15.40
C PHE A 346 -7.96 36.30 -16.24
N VAL A 347 -7.28 35.95 -17.33
CA VAL A 347 -6.56 36.90 -18.19
C VAL A 347 -7.51 37.92 -18.80
N ARG A 348 -8.64 37.48 -19.36
CA ARG A 348 -9.65 38.39 -19.94
C ARG A 348 -10.20 39.33 -18.88
N TRP A 349 -10.61 38.80 -17.73
CA TRP A 349 -11.14 39.63 -16.67
C TRP A 349 -10.09 40.65 -16.22
N VAL A 350 -8.88 40.25 -15.81
CA VAL A 350 -7.86 41.20 -15.34
C VAL A 350 -7.53 42.27 -16.39
N SER A 351 -7.52 41.92 -17.67
CA SER A 351 -7.24 42.86 -18.78
C SER A 351 -8.43 43.79 -19.12
N GLY A 352 -9.61 43.53 -18.56
CA GLY A 352 -10.85 44.26 -18.88
C GLY A 352 -11.53 43.79 -20.17
N ASP A 353 -11.11 42.66 -20.72
CA ASP A 353 -11.72 42.07 -21.89
C ASP A 353 -13.01 41.31 -21.52
N PRO A 354 -14.01 41.28 -22.42
CA PRO A 354 -15.20 40.45 -22.23
C PRO A 354 -14.85 38.95 -22.12
N LEU A 355 -15.61 38.23 -21.30
CA LEU A 355 -15.57 36.77 -21.26
C LEU A 355 -16.16 36.15 -22.52
#